data_AF-A0A250JPF4-F1
#
_entry.id   AF-A0A250JPF4-F1
#
_cell.length_a   1.000
_cell.length_b   1.000
_cell.length_c   1.000
_cell.angle_alpha   90.00
_cell.angle_beta   90.00
_cell.angle_gamma   90.00
#
_symmetry.space_group_name_H-M   'P 1'
#
loop_
_entity.id
_entity.type
_entity.pdbx_description
1 polymer ?
#
loop_
_entity_poly.entity_id
_entity_poly.type
_entity_poly.pdbx_seq_one_letter_code
_entity_poly.pdbx_strand_id
1 'polypeptide(L)'
;MAESIDWDPVRELARQVEAGEPLALTSEVRDLLLRSAREVGIPEEEAHASVSGVATATALLLEARRRIRDGSQRLMRALSGARRLRDMGDVAGARALLEEVLAVEQVPLYREQAEFALEDLE
;
A
#
# COMPACT_ATOMS: atom_id res chain seq x y z
N MET A 1 13.05 -0.94 -14.69
CA MET A 1 11.78 -1.63 -14.43
C MET A 1 11.76 -1.95 -12.96
N ALA A 2 10.88 -1.33 -12.18
CA ALA A 2 10.72 -1.70 -10.78
C ALA A 2 10.37 -3.19 -10.73
N GLU A 3 11.07 -3.93 -9.88
CA GLU A 3 10.74 -5.32 -9.58
C GLU A 3 9.25 -5.36 -9.18
N SER A 4 8.45 -6.19 -9.85
CA SER A 4 7.01 -6.25 -9.56
C SER A 4 6.83 -6.77 -8.15
N ILE A 5 6.36 -5.91 -7.24
CA ILE A 5 6.09 -6.28 -5.86
C ILE A 5 4.98 -7.32 -5.82
N ASP A 6 5.25 -8.48 -5.24
CA ASP A 6 4.26 -9.53 -5.02
C ASP A 6 3.69 -9.47 -3.59
N TRP A 7 2.44 -9.03 -3.49
CA TRP A 7 1.69 -8.95 -2.24
C TRP A 7 0.72 -10.10 -2.02
N ASP A 8 0.64 -11.07 -2.93
CA ASP A 8 -0.31 -12.18 -2.79
C ASP A 8 -0.03 -13.04 -1.55
N PRO A 9 1.22 -13.34 -1.15
CA PRO A 9 1.50 -14.05 0.08
C PRO A 9 0.96 -13.35 1.34
N VAL A 10 1.14 -12.02 1.45
CA VAL A 10 0.65 -11.28 2.63
C VAL A 10 -0.87 -11.11 2.62
N ARG A 11 -1.48 -11.01 1.43
CA ARG A 11 -2.94 -10.96 1.27
C ARG A 11 -3.59 -12.28 1.68
N GLU A 12 -3.00 -13.40 1.26
CA GLU A 12 -3.50 -14.73 1.59
C GLU A 12 -3.37 -14.99 3.09
N LEU A 13 -2.23 -14.64 3.69
CA LEU A 13 -2.04 -14.75 5.14
C LEU A 13 -3.06 -13.88 5.91
N ALA A 14 -3.29 -12.64 5.48
CA ALA A 14 -4.30 -11.77 6.09
C ALA A 14 -5.71 -12.38 5.98
N ARG A 15 -6.05 -12.94 4.81
CA ARG A 15 -7.35 -13.58 4.57
C ARG A 15 -7.58 -14.77 5.51
N GLN A 16 -6.56 -15.58 5.78
CA GLN A 16 -6.64 -16.69 6.73
C GLN A 16 -6.91 -16.19 8.15
N VAL A 17 -6.17 -15.16 8.59
CA VAL A 17 -6.37 -14.55 9.92
C VAL A 17 -7.75 -13.92 10.06
N GLU A 18 -8.24 -13.22 9.03
CA GLU A 18 -9.60 -12.66 8.98
C GLU A 18 -10.68 -13.76 8.99
N ALA A 19 -10.39 -14.95 8.47
CA ALA A 19 -11.27 -16.12 8.54
C ALA A 19 -11.25 -16.82 9.92
N GLY A 20 -10.45 -16.33 10.88
CA GLY A 20 -10.37 -16.84 12.24
C GLY A 20 -9.21 -17.80 12.50
N GLU A 21 -8.33 -18.03 11.52
CA GLU A 21 -7.14 -18.86 11.73
C GLU A 21 -6.10 -18.08 12.58
N PRO A 22 -5.52 -18.69 13.63
CA PRO A 22 -4.49 -18.03 14.42
C PRO A 22 -3.20 -17.84 13.60
N LEU A 23 -2.60 -16.66 13.69
CA LEU A 23 -1.31 -16.38 13.06
C LEU A 23 -0.19 -17.19 13.73
N ALA A 24 0.46 -18.06 12.95
CA ALA A 24 1.67 -18.77 13.38
C ALA A 24 2.93 -17.94 13.04
N LEU A 25 3.68 -17.48 14.05
CA LEU A 25 4.89 -16.67 13.85
C LEU A 25 6.16 -17.50 13.60
N THR A 26 6.20 -18.19 12.47
CA THR A 26 7.42 -18.86 11.99
C THR A 26 8.46 -17.84 11.47
N SER A 27 9.68 -18.30 11.18
CA SER A 27 10.72 -17.50 10.51
C SER A 27 10.20 -16.91 9.20
N GLU A 28 9.53 -17.73 8.39
CA GLU A 28 9.05 -17.35 7.06
C GLU A 28 7.94 -16.29 7.16
N VAL A 29 7.05 -16.41 8.14
CA VAL A 29 6.01 -15.41 8.39
C VAL A 29 6.62 -14.09 8.88
N ARG A 30 7.65 -14.14 9.74
CA ARG A 30 8.37 -12.94 10.18
C ARG A 30 9.01 -12.22 9.00
N ASP A 31 9.73 -12.95 8.16
CA ASP A 31 10.39 -12.39 6.98
C ASP A 31 9.37 -11.79 5.99
N LEU A 32 8.24 -12.48 5.78
CA LEU A 32 7.13 -11.98 4.97
C LEU A 32 6.58 -10.66 5.52
N LEU A 33 6.32 -10.59 6.84
CA LEU A 33 5.78 -9.39 7.47
C LEU A 33 6.75 -8.22 7.42
N LEU A 34 8.04 -8.45 7.68
CA LEU A 34 9.08 -7.41 7.61
C LEU A 34 9.25 -6.87 6.19
N ARG A 35 9.29 -7.76 5.19
CA ARG A 35 9.35 -7.36 3.78
C ARG A 35 8.12 -6.55 3.39
N SER A 36 6.93 -7.04 3.71
CA SER A 36 5.67 -6.38 3.35
C SER A 36 5.53 -5.02 4.04
N ALA A 37 5.95 -4.92 5.31
CA ALA A 37 5.96 -3.67 6.08
C ALA A 37 6.78 -2.58 5.37
N ARG A 38 8.00 -2.91 4.93
CA ARG A 38 8.84 -2.00 4.15
C ARG A 38 8.16 -1.56 2.85
N GLU A 39 7.57 -2.51 2.12
CA GLU A 39 6.90 -2.25 0.84
C GLU A 39 5.65 -1.36 0.97
N VAL A 40 5.01 -1.34 2.15
CA VAL A 40 3.85 -0.49 2.45
C VAL A 40 4.19 0.77 3.27
N GLY A 41 5.48 1.08 3.41
CA GLY A 41 5.96 2.28 4.10
C GLY A 41 5.75 2.26 5.61
N ILE A 42 5.75 1.08 6.24
CA ILE A 42 5.81 0.94 7.70
C ILE A 42 7.29 0.99 8.13
N PRO A 43 7.66 1.78 9.15
CA PRO A 43 9.04 1.87 9.62
C PRO A 43 9.63 0.52 10.04
N GLU A 44 10.90 0.30 9.68
CA GLU A 44 11.59 -0.97 9.95
C GLU A 44 11.64 -1.29 11.46
N GLU A 45 11.90 -0.29 12.29
CA GLU A 45 11.95 -0.42 13.76
C GLU A 45 10.59 -0.88 14.34
N GLU A 46 9.49 -0.29 13.85
CA GLU A 46 8.13 -0.64 14.25
C GLU A 46 7.77 -2.07 13.82
N ALA A 47 8.15 -2.45 12.59
CA ALA A 47 7.91 -3.79 12.07
C ALA A 47 8.68 -4.86 12.86
N HIS A 48 9.96 -4.61 13.17
CA HIS A 48 10.78 -5.51 14.00
C HIS A 48 10.23 -5.67 15.42
N ALA A 49 9.78 -4.58 16.05
CA ALA A 49 9.13 -4.66 17.36
C ALA A 49 7.84 -5.52 17.27
N SER A 50 7.04 -5.31 16.24
CA SER A 50 5.73 -5.95 16.06
C SER A 50 5.83 -7.47 15.88
N VAL A 51 6.85 -7.98 15.19
CA VAL A 51 7.02 -9.43 15.01
C VAL A 51 7.42 -10.16 16.30
N SER A 52 7.70 -9.47 17.40
CA SER A 52 8.06 -10.10 18.68
C SER A 52 6.92 -10.86 19.37
N GLY A 53 5.66 -10.62 18.98
CA GLY A 53 4.49 -11.28 19.58
C GLY A 53 3.37 -11.51 18.57
N VAL A 54 2.57 -12.56 18.78
CA VAL A 54 1.50 -12.96 17.84
C VAL A 54 0.46 -11.84 17.65
N ALA A 55 0.00 -11.23 18.74
CA ALA A 55 -1.00 -10.15 18.66
C ALA A 55 -0.49 -8.93 17.89
N THR A 56 0.75 -8.50 18.15
CA THR A 56 1.37 -7.35 17.49
C THR A 56 1.71 -7.65 16.03
N ALA A 57 2.11 -8.88 15.71
CA ALA A 57 2.36 -9.30 14.34
C ALA A 57 1.06 -9.43 13.52
N THR A 58 -0.04 -9.87 14.15
CA THR A 58 -1.36 -9.83 13.54
C THR A 58 -1.79 -8.39 13.25
N ALA A 59 -1.54 -7.44 14.16
CA ALA A 59 -1.82 -6.04 13.91
C ALA A 59 -1.00 -5.49 12.72
N LEU A 60 0.30 -5.83 12.65
CA LEU A 60 1.17 -5.47 11.53
C LEU A 60 0.65 -6.04 10.19
N LEU A 61 0.26 -7.32 10.17
CA LEU A 61 -0.32 -7.99 9.00
C LEU A 61 -1.56 -7.26 8.48
N LEU A 62 -2.50 -6.95 9.38
CA LEU A 62 -3.75 -6.29 9.03
C LEU A 62 -3.52 -4.85 8.59
N GLU A 63 -2.57 -4.13 9.18
CA GLU A 63 -2.19 -2.79 8.75
C GLU A 63 -1.57 -2.80 7.35
N ALA A 64 -0.65 -3.74 7.07
CA ALA A 64 -0.09 -3.91 5.73
C ALA A 64 -1.19 -4.22 4.70
N ARG A 65 -2.08 -5.18 5.02
CA ARG A 65 -3.24 -5.53 4.19
C ARG A 65 -4.14 -4.32 3.91
N ARG A 66 -4.38 -3.50 4.93
CA ARG A 66 -5.19 -2.27 4.84
C ARG A 66 -4.53 -1.24 3.94
N ARG A 67 -3.25 -0.93 4.13
CA ARG A 67 -2.50 0.02 3.28
C ARG A 67 -2.50 -0.39 1.81
N ILE A 68 -2.29 -1.68 1.52
CA ILE A 68 -2.35 -2.22 0.15
C ILE A 68 -3.73 -1.97 -0.47
N ARG A 69 -4.80 -2.30 0.26
CA ARG A 69 -6.18 -2.16 -0.23
C ARG A 69 -6.57 -0.70 -0.44
N ASP A 70 -6.41 0.10 0.61
CA ASP A 70 -6.90 1.46 0.67
C ASP A 70 -6.11 2.35 -0.28
N GLY A 71 -4.79 2.15 -0.36
CA GLY A 71 -3.92 2.87 -1.30
C GLY A 71 -4.23 2.54 -2.76
N SER A 72 -4.44 1.26 -3.10
CA SER A 72 -4.85 0.86 -4.46
C SER A 72 -6.17 1.53 -4.86
N GLN A 73 -7.17 1.51 -3.97
CA GLN A 73 -8.46 2.14 -4.25
C GLN A 73 -8.34 3.66 -4.41
N ARG A 74 -7.56 4.32 -3.54
CA ARG A 74 -7.31 5.76 -3.61
C ARG A 74 -6.66 6.14 -4.93
N LEU A 75 -5.56 5.48 -5.28
CA LEU A 75 -4.83 5.73 -6.51
C LEU A 75 -5.69 5.50 -7.75
N MET A 76 -6.39 4.36 -7.84
CA MET A 76 -7.24 4.06 -9.00
C MET A 76 -8.35 5.09 -9.21
N ARG A 77 -8.95 5.59 -8.13
CA ARG A 77 -9.96 6.66 -8.18
C ARG A 77 -9.35 7.96 -8.69
N ALA A 78 -8.18 8.35 -8.18
CA ALA A 78 -7.50 9.58 -8.59
C ALA A 78 -7.05 9.51 -10.05
N LEU A 79 -6.41 8.42 -10.49
CA LEU A 79 -5.99 8.23 -11.88
C LEU A 79 -7.18 8.30 -12.85
N SER A 80 -8.29 7.62 -12.51
CA SER A 80 -9.51 7.66 -13.32
C SER A 80 -10.18 9.04 -13.32
N GLY A 81 -10.12 9.75 -12.19
CA GLY A 81 -10.60 11.12 -12.06
C GLY A 81 -9.77 12.11 -12.88
N ALA A 82 -8.45 12.10 -12.71
CA ALA A 82 -7.51 12.96 -13.39
C ALA A 82 -7.60 12.79 -14.92
N ARG A 83 -7.68 11.55 -15.41
CA ARG A 83 -7.89 11.27 -16.84
C ARG A 83 -9.17 11.91 -17.38
N ARG A 84 -10.29 11.78 -16.66
CA ARG A 84 -11.56 12.40 -17.07
C ARG A 84 -11.51 13.92 -17.06
N LEU A 85 -10.90 14.53 -16.03
CA LEU A 85 -10.75 15.98 -15.96
C LEU A 85 -9.88 16.50 -17.10
N ARG A 86 -8.76 15.84 -17.39
CA ARG A 86 -7.90 16.14 -18.54
C ARG A 86 -8.67 16.03 -19.86
N ASP A 87 -9.46 14.98 -20.06
CA ASP A 87 -10.27 14.79 -21.27
C ASP A 87 -11.33 15.90 -21.45
N MET A 88 -11.74 16.57 -20.36
CA MET A 88 -12.61 17.75 -20.37
C MET A 88 -11.85 19.09 -20.45
N GLY A 89 -10.51 19.06 -20.48
CA GLY A 89 -9.64 20.25 -20.50
C GLY A 89 -9.32 20.84 -19.13
N ASP A 90 -9.79 20.23 -18.03
CA ASP A 90 -9.50 20.67 -16.67
C ASP A 90 -8.22 20.01 -16.13
N VAL A 91 -7.07 20.48 -16.62
CA VAL A 91 -5.76 19.99 -16.19
C VAL A 91 -5.46 20.38 -14.73
N ALA A 92 -5.96 21.53 -14.28
CA ALA A 92 -5.76 21.99 -12.90
C ALA A 92 -6.48 21.06 -11.90
N GLY A 93 -7.71 20.68 -12.19
CA GLY A 93 -8.44 19.69 -11.39
C GLY A 93 -7.80 18.31 -11.44
N ALA A 94 -7.27 17.90 -12.59
CA ALA A 94 -6.54 16.63 -12.72
C ALA A 94 -5.28 16.60 -11.82
N ARG A 95 -4.49 17.69 -11.83
CA ARG A 95 -3.32 17.88 -10.97
C ARG A 95 -3.70 17.80 -9.48
N ALA A 96 -4.72 18.55 -9.07
CA ALA A 96 -5.17 18.58 -7.68
C ALA A 96 -5.54 17.18 -7.14
N LEU A 97 -6.22 16.34 -7.93
CA LEU A 97 -6.56 14.97 -7.50
C LEU A 97 -5.33 14.11 -7.22
N LEU A 98 -4.24 14.26 -8.00
CA LEU A 98 -3.02 13.48 -7.81
C LEU A 98 -2.22 14.00 -6.61
N GLU A 99 -2.15 15.32 -6.43
CA GLU A 99 -1.54 15.95 -5.25
C GLU A 99 -2.24 15.55 -3.95
N GLU A 100 -3.58 15.45 -3.95
CA GLU A 100 -4.36 14.95 -2.81
C GLU A 100 -3.97 13.51 -2.43
N VAL A 101 -3.69 12.65 -3.41
CA VAL A 101 -3.18 11.29 -3.15
C VAL A 101 -1.80 11.36 -2.52
N LEU A 102 -0.88 12.15 -3.09
CA LEU A 102 0.50 12.28 -2.61
C LEU A 102 0.59 12.86 -1.19
N ALA A 103 -0.39 13.65 -0.77
CA ALA A 103 -0.46 14.20 0.57
C ALA A 103 -0.72 13.14 1.66
N VAL A 104 -1.38 12.03 1.32
CA VAL A 104 -1.84 11.02 2.30
C VAL A 104 -1.28 9.62 2.07
N GLU A 105 -0.81 9.32 0.87
CA GLU A 105 -0.31 8.00 0.52
C GLU A 105 1.05 7.74 1.17
N GLN A 106 1.16 6.59 1.82
CA GLN A 106 2.37 6.14 2.53
C GLN A 106 3.06 4.98 1.81
N VAL A 107 2.35 4.24 0.95
CA VAL A 107 2.91 3.13 0.19
C VAL A 107 3.79 3.67 -0.94
N PRO A 108 5.11 3.43 -0.92
CA PRO A 108 6.05 4.02 -1.89
C PRO A 108 5.66 3.76 -3.35
N LEU A 109 5.23 2.52 -3.68
CA LEU A 109 4.81 2.16 -5.03
C LEU A 109 3.63 3.02 -5.53
N TYR A 110 2.64 3.27 -4.69
CA TYR A 110 1.47 4.06 -5.09
C TYR A 110 1.78 5.55 -5.19
N ARG A 111 2.71 6.06 -4.36
CA ARG A 111 3.22 7.43 -4.48
C ARG A 111 3.95 7.62 -5.80
N GLU A 112 4.88 6.72 -6.13
CA GLU A 112 5.62 6.74 -7.40
C GLU A 112 4.67 6.72 -8.61
N GLN A 113 3.63 5.90 -8.58
CA GLN A 113 2.62 5.87 -9.64
C GLN A 113 1.80 7.17 -9.76
N ALA A 114 1.50 7.83 -8.64
CA ALA A 114 0.85 9.13 -8.65
C ALA A 114 1.78 10.25 -9.12
N GLU A 115 3.07 10.22 -8.75
CA GLU A 115 4.12 11.13 -9.22
C GLU A 115 4.29 11.02 -10.75
N PHE A 116 4.40 9.80 -11.30
CA PHE A 116 4.47 9.62 -12.76
C PHE A 116 3.22 10.11 -13.49
N ALA A 117 2.03 9.91 -12.90
CA ALA A 117 0.80 10.42 -13.48
C ALA A 117 0.73 11.96 -13.42
N LEU A 118 1.35 12.57 -12.41
CA LEU A 118 1.43 14.02 -12.25
C LEU A 118 2.38 14.63 -13.28
N GLU A 119 3.53 13.99 -13.49
CA GLU A 119 4.50 14.36 -14.54
C GLU A 119 3.90 14.27 -15.95
N ASP A 120 3.02 13.29 -16.23
CA ASP A 120 2.30 13.18 -17.53
C ASP A 120 1.28 14.32 -17.77
N LEU A 121 0.94 15.11 -16.75
CA LEU A 121 0.05 16.28 -16.88
C LEU A 121 0.79 17.59 -17.14
N GLU A 122 2.12 17.64 -16.95
CA GLU A 122 2.96 18.84 -17.15
C GLU A 122 3.40 19.02 -18.60
#